data_AF-Q7LZI4-F1
#
_entry.id   AF-Q7LZI4-F1
#
_cell.length_a   1.000
_cell.length_b   1.000
_cell.length_c   1.000
_cell.angle_alpha   90.00
_cell.angle_beta   90.00
_cell.angle_gamma   90.00
#
_symmetry.space_group_name_H-M   'P 1'
#
loop_
_entity.id
_entity.type
_entity.pdbx_description
1 polymer ?
#
loop_
_entity_poly.entity_id
_entity_poly.type
_entity_poly.pdbx_seq_one_letter_code
_entity_poly.pdbx_strand_id
1 'polypeptide(L)' 'AGTAPADLTVAQLESLKEVCEANLACEHMMDVSGIIAAYTAYYGPIPY' A
#
# COMPACT_ATOMS: atom_id res chain seq x y z
N ALA A 1 -8.23 -5.49 12.81
CA ALA A 1 -6.83 -5.06 13.02
C ALA A 1 -6.21 -4.91 11.63
N GLY A 2 -5.54 -3.78 11.37
CA GLY A 2 -4.89 -3.55 10.07
C GLY A 2 -3.49 -4.17 10.04
N THR A 3 -3.05 -4.62 8.87
CA THR A 3 -1.70 -5.14 8.61
C THR A 3 -0.65 -4.08 8.95
N ALA A 4 0.32 -4.40 9.81
CA ALA A 4 1.40 -3.46 10.11
C ALA A 4 2.53 -3.58 9.07
N PRO A 5 3.31 -2.51 8.82
CA PRO A 5 4.45 -2.59 7.89
C PRO A 5 5.47 -3.68 8.23
N ALA A 6 5.65 -3.98 9.52
CA ALA A 6 6.58 -5.01 9.99
C ALA A 6 6.09 -6.45 9.73
N ASP A 7 4.80 -6.63 9.43
CA ASP A 7 4.23 -7.94 9.11
C ASP A 7 4.44 -8.31 7.63
N LEU A 8 4.89 -7.35 6.81
CA LEU A 8 5.10 -7.53 5.38
C LEU A 8 6.59 -7.69 5.07
N THR A 9 6.88 -8.64 4.19
CA THR A 9 8.20 -8.74 3.54
C THR A 9 8.43 -7.56 2.60
N VAL A 10 9.70 -7.31 2.26
CA VAL A 10 10.07 -6.29 1.27
C VAL A 10 9.37 -6.52 -0.06
N ALA A 11 9.30 -7.77 -0.53
CA ALA A 11 8.64 -8.11 -1.79
C ALA A 11 7.13 -7.83 -1.76
N GLN A 12 6.45 -8.08 -0.63
CA GLN A 12 5.04 -7.72 -0.49
C GLN A 12 4.84 -6.21 -0.49
N LEU A 13 5.72 -5.44 0.18
CA LEU A 13 5.65 -3.98 0.15
C LEU A 13 5.85 -3.43 -1.26
N GLU A 14 6.80 -3.97 -2.03
CA GLU A 14 7.00 -3.59 -3.44
C GLU A 14 5.79 -3.92 -4.30
N SER A 15 5.18 -5.10 -4.13
CA SER A 15 3.96 -5.44 -4.86
C SER A 15 2.81 -4.46 -4.60
N LEU A 16 2.62 -4.00 -3.35
CA LEU A 16 1.62 -2.99 -3.05
C LEU A 16 1.96 -1.65 -3.74
N LYS A 17 3.23 -1.25 -3.74
CA LYS A 17 3.70 -0.02 -4.41
C LYS A 17 3.43 -0.06 -5.91
N GLU A 18 3.78 -1.14 -6.60
CA GLU A 18 3.57 -1.28 -8.04
C GLU A 18 2.08 -1.09 -8.43
N VAL A 19 1.16 -1.61 -7.61
CA VAL A 19 -0.29 -1.41 -7.82
C VAL A 19 -0.68 0.06 -7.60
N CYS A 20 -0.14 0.69 -6.56
CA CYS A 20 -0.46 2.07 -6.20
C CYS A 20 0.12 3.09 -7.20
N GLU A 21 1.31 2.84 -7.76
CA GLU A 21 1.97 3.67 -8.79
C GLU A 21 1.15 3.75 -10.09
N ALA A 22 0.34 2.72 -10.40
CA ALA A 22 -0.56 2.75 -11.56
C ALA A 22 -1.81 3.64 -11.34
N ASN A 23 -1.99 4.21 -10.15
CA ASN A 23 -3.10 5.10 -9.79
C ASN A 23 -2.58 6.39 -9.16
N LEU A 24 -2.60 7.49 -9.92
CA LEU A 24 -2.06 8.79 -9.51
C LEU A 24 -2.56 9.28 -8.14
N ALA A 25 -3.81 8.96 -7.78
CA ALA A 25 -4.38 9.35 -6.49
C ALA A 25 -3.88 8.47 -5.32
N CYS A 26 -3.64 7.19 -5.59
CA CYS A 26 -2.97 6.29 -4.65
C CYS A 26 -1.51 6.69 -4.47
N GLU A 27 -0.79 6.91 -5.57
CA GLU A 27 0.61 7.35 -5.58
C GLU A 27 0.82 8.61 -4.73
N HIS A 28 0.04 9.67 -4.97
CA HIS A 28 0.10 10.89 -4.14
C HIS A 28 -0.21 10.62 -2.66
N MET A 29 -1.15 9.72 -2.38
CA MET A 29 -1.46 9.37 -1.00
C MET A 29 -0.35 8.53 -0.35
N MET A 30 0.33 7.69 -1.12
CA MET A 30 1.46 6.87 -0.66
C MET A 30 2.60 7.76 -0.16
N ASP A 31 2.92 8.86 -0.85
CA ASP A 31 3.98 9.79 -0.45
C ASP A 31 3.69 10.50 0.88
N VAL A 32 2.41 10.75 1.18
CA VAL A 32 1.98 11.50 2.38
C VAL A 32 1.65 10.57 3.55
N SER A 33 1.00 9.45 3.28
CA SER A 33 0.39 8.56 4.28
C SER A 33 1.05 7.19 4.37
N GLY A 34 1.98 6.87 3.47
CA GLY A 34 2.62 5.57 3.36
C GLY A 34 1.79 4.55 2.58
N ILE A 35 2.46 3.51 2.08
CA ILE A 35 1.89 2.54 1.14
C ILE A 35 0.69 1.77 1.70
N ILE A 36 0.71 1.36 2.98
CA ILE A 36 -0.39 0.56 3.56
C ILE A 36 -1.68 1.38 3.61
N ALA A 37 -1.61 2.63 4.04
CA ALA A 37 -2.77 3.51 4.12
C ALA A 37 -3.32 3.83 2.73
N ALA A 38 -2.43 4.15 1.78
CA ALA A 38 -2.80 4.43 0.40
C ALA A 38 -3.45 3.20 -0.26
N TYR A 39 -2.78 2.05 -0.25
CA TYR A 39 -3.32 0.83 -0.83
C TYR A 39 -4.68 0.47 -0.22
N THR A 40 -4.80 0.52 1.11
CA THR A 40 -6.05 0.17 1.79
C THR A 40 -7.20 1.11 1.43
N ALA A 41 -6.92 2.41 1.25
CA ALA A 41 -7.93 3.40 0.87
C ALA A 41 -8.50 3.16 -0.55
N TYR A 42 -7.66 2.71 -1.49
CA TYR A 42 -8.05 2.57 -2.90
C TYR A 42 -8.41 1.13 -3.32
N TYR A 43 -7.83 0.12 -2.67
CA TYR A 43 -7.96 -1.29 -3.07
C TYR A 43 -8.52 -2.19 -1.95
N GLY A 44 -8.65 -1.67 -0.72
CA GLY A 44 -9.18 -2.43 0.42
C GLY A 44 -8.11 -3.26 1.15
N PRO A 45 -8.50 -4.28 1.92
CA PRO A 45 -7.59 -5.04 2.77
C PRO A 45 -6.41 -5.66 2.00
N ILE A 46 -5.22 -5.63 2.61
CA ILE A 46 -4.00 -6.23 2.05
C ILE A 46 -4.17 -7.77 1.94
N PRO A 47 -3.86 -8.39 0.79
CA PRO A 47 -4.16 -9.81 0.53
C PRO A 47 -3.10 -10.80 1.04
N TYR A 48 -2.39 -10.47 2.13
CA TYR A 48 -1.30 -11.25 2.70
C TYR A 48 -1.46 -11.48 4.20
#